data_AF-A0A968ILD5-F1
#
_entry.id   AF-A0A968ILD5-F1
#
_cell.length_a   1.000
_cell.length_b   1.000
_cell.length_c   1.000
_cell.angle_alpha   90.00
_cell.angle_beta   90.00
_cell.angle_gamma   90.00
#
_symmetry.space_group_name_H-M   'P 1'
#
loop_
_entity.id
_entity.type
_entity.pdbx_description
1 polymer ?
#
loop_
_entity_poly.entity_id
_entity_poly.type
_entity_poly.pdbx_seq_one_letter_code
_entity_poly.pdbx_strand_id
1 'polypeptide(L)'
;MVQVAKASASKLDGYIILSDTRQPYELHTEGYFPLSRDLLQSGTVPRLGRPHICAQRWKGEVLDAWISDHITEAFGPYLGYNADEIKRAGKADGYTCQGHQFLYPLIEWGWTRDDCTEYLYRTLGVLWRKSACSYCPFQQKQAAIARYDRDPKAAGFTLLMEMNALAFNPRMHLFSSGTAYDLIAKSGNQAAFDELEQLLQQLQWAIYHVQRTYKQLIGKNGKPYVNSDRNVVLVDEGKKAQMESKLEVICQRHHAPIENLYGKRCY
;
A
#
# COMPACT_ATOMS: atom_id res chain seq x y z
N MET A 1 -9.68 14.95 -18.45
CA MET A 1 -9.26 14.02 -17.41
C MET A 1 -7.95 14.54 -16.84
N VAL A 2 -7.93 14.77 -15.54
CA VAL A 2 -6.73 15.18 -14.83
C VAL A 2 -6.24 14.00 -13.99
N GLN A 3 -4.94 13.75 -14.04
CA GLN A 3 -4.26 12.74 -13.24
C GLN A 3 -3.29 13.45 -12.33
N VAL A 4 -3.46 13.27 -11.02
CA VAL A 4 -2.63 13.88 -9.99
C VAL A 4 -1.94 12.82 -9.13
N ALA A 5 -0.75 13.15 -8.66
CA ALA A 5 -0.03 12.34 -7.68
C ALA A 5 0.46 13.18 -6.51
N LYS A 6 0.78 12.50 -5.41
CA LYS A 6 1.41 13.14 -4.26
C LYS A 6 2.79 13.67 -4.64
N ALA A 7 3.13 14.89 -4.18
CA ALA A 7 4.42 15.52 -4.44
C ALA A 7 5.55 14.96 -3.56
N SER A 8 5.26 14.68 -2.29
CA SER A 8 6.21 14.12 -1.33
C SER A 8 5.48 13.38 -0.19
N ALA A 9 6.21 12.95 0.85
CA ALA A 9 5.59 12.41 2.07
C ALA A 9 4.78 13.49 2.82
N SER A 10 5.15 14.76 2.71
CA SER A 10 4.48 15.89 3.37
C SER A 10 3.13 16.16 2.73
N LYS A 11 2.14 16.53 3.55
CA LYS A 11 0.85 17.04 3.06
C LYS A 11 1.00 18.47 2.50
N LEU A 12 1.92 19.25 3.06
CA LEU A 12 2.10 20.67 2.72
C LEU A 12 2.64 20.89 1.31
N ASP A 13 3.32 19.88 0.76
CA ASP A 13 3.93 19.95 -0.57
C ASP A 13 2.88 19.70 -1.68
N GLY A 14 1.64 19.38 -1.32
CA GLY A 14 0.51 19.29 -2.25
C GLY A 14 0.59 18.13 -3.23
N TYR A 15 0.29 18.42 -4.50
CA TYR A 15 0.16 17.46 -5.58
C TYR A 15 0.97 17.88 -6.81
N ILE A 16 1.23 16.90 -7.68
CA ILE A 16 1.80 17.08 -9.02
C ILE A 16 0.75 16.67 -10.04
N ILE A 17 0.56 17.49 -11.07
CA ILE A 17 -0.25 17.14 -12.24
C ILE A 17 0.62 16.28 -13.17
N LEU A 18 0.23 15.02 -13.33
CA LEU A 18 0.89 14.08 -14.25
C LEU A 18 0.38 14.23 -15.68
N SER A 19 -0.92 14.52 -15.81
CA SER A 19 -1.59 14.73 -17.09
C SER A 19 -2.82 15.59 -16.86
N ASP A 20 -3.06 16.54 -17.77
CA ASP A 20 -4.32 17.25 -17.91
C ASP A 20 -4.67 17.28 -19.39
N THR A 21 -5.60 16.41 -19.80
CA THR A 21 -5.96 16.26 -21.21
C THR A 21 -7.44 15.94 -21.38
N ARG A 22 -8.03 16.44 -22.47
CA ARG A 22 -9.39 16.07 -22.89
C ARG A 22 -9.43 14.76 -23.69
N GLN A 23 -8.26 14.22 -24.06
CA GLN A 23 -8.10 12.98 -24.83
C GLN A 23 -7.17 12.02 -24.08
N PRO A 24 -7.63 11.43 -22.95
CA PRO A 24 -6.80 10.54 -22.19
C PRO A 24 -6.58 9.21 -22.94
N TYR A 25 -5.32 8.83 -23.14
CA TYR A 25 -4.93 7.55 -23.74
C TYR A 25 -3.94 6.75 -22.86
N GLU A 26 -3.41 7.37 -21.80
CA GLU A 26 -2.47 6.74 -20.86
C GLU A 26 -2.94 6.97 -19.42
N LEU A 27 -2.74 5.97 -18.56
CA LEU A 27 -2.95 6.04 -17.12
C LEU A 27 -1.60 5.97 -16.40
N HIS A 28 -1.21 7.04 -15.69
CA HIS A 28 0.06 7.12 -14.98
C HIS A 28 -0.03 6.45 -13.59
N THR A 29 0.10 5.13 -13.55
CA THR A 29 -0.09 4.34 -12.31
C THR A 29 1.06 4.43 -11.32
N GLU A 30 2.27 4.74 -11.78
CA GLU A 30 3.46 4.89 -10.91
C GLU A 30 3.43 6.18 -10.08
N GLY A 31 2.77 7.22 -10.59
CA GLY A 31 2.72 8.53 -9.96
C GLY A 31 4.09 9.21 -9.85
N TYR A 32 4.17 10.24 -9.00
CA TYR A 32 5.42 10.98 -8.73
C TYR A 32 6.08 10.53 -7.41
N PHE A 33 5.31 10.57 -6.31
CA PHE A 33 5.71 10.02 -5.03
C PHE A 33 4.72 8.91 -4.60
N PRO A 34 4.90 7.67 -5.07
CA PRO A 34 3.97 6.58 -4.80
C PRO A 34 3.99 6.14 -3.34
N LEU A 35 2.89 5.56 -2.87
CA LEU A 35 2.76 5.01 -1.53
C LEU A 35 3.86 3.97 -1.23
N SER A 36 4.19 3.16 -2.23
CA SER A 36 5.26 2.16 -2.12
C SER A 36 6.61 2.77 -1.74
N ARG A 37 6.94 3.95 -2.26
CA ARG A 37 8.19 4.65 -1.94
C ARG A 37 8.24 5.04 -0.46
N ASP A 38 7.16 5.65 0.05
CA ASP A 38 7.05 6.03 1.47
C ASP A 38 7.12 4.80 2.40
N LEU A 39 6.44 3.71 2.03
CA LEU A 39 6.44 2.46 2.79
C LEU A 39 7.82 1.79 2.82
N LEU A 40 8.52 1.76 1.68
CA LEU A 40 9.87 1.21 1.59
C LEU A 40 10.88 2.06 2.38
N GLN A 41 10.85 3.39 2.21
CA GLN A 41 11.74 4.30 2.93
C GLN A 41 11.49 4.27 4.44
N SER A 42 10.23 4.15 4.86
CA SER A 42 9.89 4.05 6.27
C SER A 42 10.02 2.64 6.83
N GLY A 43 10.21 1.59 6.02
CA GLY A 43 10.20 0.22 6.53
C GLY A 43 8.87 -0.12 7.20
N THR A 44 7.76 0.13 6.51
CA THR A 44 6.40 -0.17 6.98
C THR A 44 5.56 -0.79 5.87
N VAL A 45 4.44 -1.43 6.24
CA VAL A 45 3.35 -1.80 5.33
C VAL A 45 2.15 -0.88 5.55
N PRO A 46 1.15 -0.83 4.64
CA PRO A 46 -0.04 -0.03 4.91
C PRO A 46 -0.71 -0.49 6.21
N ARG A 47 -0.98 0.46 7.10
CA ARG A 47 -1.53 0.15 8.42
C ARG A 47 -2.92 -0.50 8.30
N LEU A 48 -3.06 -1.63 8.99
CA LEU A 48 -4.35 -2.25 9.28
C LEU A 48 -5.13 -1.37 10.27
N GLY A 49 -6.42 -1.15 10.02
CA GLY A 49 -7.30 -0.42 10.91
C GLY A 49 -7.93 0.83 10.27
N ARG A 50 -8.66 1.60 11.09
CA ARG A 50 -9.30 2.85 10.69
C ARG A 50 -8.65 4.04 11.39
N PRO A 51 -8.53 5.19 10.70
CA PRO A 51 -8.89 5.43 9.30
C PRO A 51 -7.96 4.70 8.31
N HIS A 52 -8.38 4.55 7.05
CA HIS A 52 -7.54 3.98 5.99
C HIS A 52 -6.50 5.03 5.56
N ILE A 53 -5.44 5.19 6.35
CA ILE A 53 -4.50 6.31 6.23
C ILE A 53 -3.81 6.36 4.87
N CYS A 54 -3.52 5.21 4.24
CA CYS A 54 -2.95 5.18 2.90
C CYS A 54 -3.88 5.81 1.86
N ALA A 55 -5.17 5.47 1.90
CA ALA A 55 -6.17 6.04 0.99
C ALA A 55 -6.39 7.53 1.28
N GLN A 56 -6.40 7.93 2.54
CA GLN A 56 -6.53 9.34 2.91
C GLN A 56 -5.34 10.16 2.40
N ARG A 57 -4.10 9.74 2.67
CA ARG A 57 -2.90 10.52 2.33
C ARG A 57 -2.50 10.50 0.85
N TRP A 58 -2.75 9.39 0.14
CA TRP A 58 -2.38 9.23 -1.28
C TRP A 58 -3.54 9.43 -2.26
N LYS A 59 -4.78 9.52 -1.79
CA LYS A 59 -5.94 9.81 -2.65
C LYS A 59 -6.66 11.04 -2.16
N GLY A 60 -7.21 11.00 -0.96
CA GLY A 60 -8.02 12.09 -0.39
C GLY A 60 -7.28 13.43 -0.39
N GLU A 61 -6.18 13.54 0.35
CA GLU A 61 -5.41 14.78 0.45
C GLU A 61 -4.93 15.33 -0.90
N VAL A 62 -4.61 14.45 -1.86
CA VAL A 62 -4.11 14.83 -3.19
C VAL A 62 -5.25 15.37 -4.05
N LEU A 63 -6.39 14.67 -4.06
CA LEU A 63 -7.58 15.07 -4.80
C LEU A 63 -8.19 16.34 -4.19
N ASP A 64 -8.32 16.40 -2.87
CA ASP A 64 -8.91 17.54 -2.16
C ASP A 64 -8.12 18.83 -2.41
N ALA A 65 -6.79 18.75 -2.39
CA ALA A 65 -5.94 19.90 -2.69
C ALA A 65 -6.11 20.36 -4.15
N TRP A 66 -6.07 19.44 -5.12
CA TRP A 66 -6.26 19.81 -6.53
C TRP A 66 -7.66 20.38 -6.80
N ILE A 67 -8.70 19.77 -6.22
CA ILE A 67 -10.09 20.25 -6.34
C ILE A 67 -10.22 21.65 -5.73
N SER A 68 -9.58 21.91 -4.57
CA SER A 68 -9.60 23.23 -3.93
C SER A 68 -8.98 24.32 -4.78
N ASP A 69 -7.89 24.02 -5.48
CA ASP A 69 -7.14 25.00 -6.26
C ASP A 69 -7.78 25.29 -7.63
N HIS A 70 -8.46 24.29 -8.21
CA HIS A 70 -8.85 24.33 -9.63
C HIS A 70 -10.36 24.26 -9.88
N ILE A 71 -11.16 23.82 -8.91
CA ILE A 71 -12.61 23.64 -9.09
C ILE A 71 -13.35 24.61 -8.19
N THR A 72 -13.86 25.69 -8.79
CA THR A 72 -14.65 26.72 -8.08
C THR A 72 -16.12 26.36 -7.96
N GLU A 73 -16.65 25.60 -8.92
CA GLU A 73 -18.02 25.09 -8.89
C GLU A 73 -17.98 23.61 -9.26
N ALA A 74 -18.42 22.75 -8.34
CA ALA A 74 -18.45 21.32 -8.57
C ALA A 74 -19.79 20.93 -9.20
N PHE A 75 -19.78 20.67 -10.51
CA PHE A 75 -20.90 19.98 -11.13
C PHE A 75 -20.82 18.49 -10.81
N GLY A 76 -21.75 18.01 -9.97
CA GLY A 76 -22.03 16.60 -9.73
C GLY A 76 -20.81 15.78 -9.32
N PRO A 77 -20.45 15.72 -8.02
CA PRO A 77 -19.42 14.81 -7.56
C PRO A 77 -19.96 13.36 -7.64
N TYR A 78 -19.78 12.72 -8.79
CA TYR A 78 -20.25 11.37 -9.04
C TYR A 78 -19.29 10.33 -8.47
N LEU A 79 -19.83 9.35 -7.73
CA LEU A 79 -19.09 8.18 -7.29
C LEU A 79 -19.69 6.90 -7.88
N GLY A 80 -18.83 6.07 -8.47
CA GLY A 80 -19.21 4.78 -9.07
C GLY A 80 -19.44 3.66 -8.06
N TYR A 81 -20.20 3.91 -6.99
CA TYR A 81 -20.71 2.82 -6.14
C TYR A 81 -21.89 2.16 -6.85
N ASN A 82 -21.84 0.84 -7.01
CA ASN A 82 -22.94 0.04 -7.57
C ASN A 82 -24.01 -0.26 -6.49
N ALA A 83 -25.14 -0.84 -6.91
CA ALA A 83 -26.26 -1.21 -6.06
C ALA A 83 -25.89 -2.12 -4.88
N ASP A 84 -24.80 -2.90 -4.98
CA ASP A 84 -24.32 -3.76 -3.89
C ASP A 84 -23.49 -3.00 -2.84
N GLU A 85 -23.21 -1.71 -3.07
CA GLU A 85 -22.32 -0.86 -2.28
C GLU A 85 -23.04 0.24 -1.50
N ILE A 86 -24.35 0.12 -1.23
CA ILE A 86 -25.16 1.11 -0.49
C ILE A 86 -24.54 1.51 0.86
N LYS A 87 -23.94 0.54 1.60
CA LYS A 87 -23.25 0.84 2.87
C LYS A 87 -22.01 1.73 2.71
N ARG A 88 -21.41 1.77 1.52
CA ARG A 88 -20.29 2.67 1.18
C ARG A 88 -20.82 4.06 0.81
N ALA A 89 -21.92 4.14 0.08
CA ALA A 89 -22.62 5.40 -0.22
C ALA A 89 -23.03 6.11 1.08
N GLY A 90 -23.73 5.42 1.98
CA GLY A 90 -24.13 6.02 3.27
C GLY A 90 -22.96 6.47 4.17
N LYS A 91 -21.75 5.94 3.96
CA LYS A 91 -20.53 6.47 4.62
C LYS A 91 -19.96 7.68 3.91
N ALA A 92 -20.09 7.75 2.60
CA ALA A 92 -19.65 8.88 1.79
C ALA A 92 -20.58 10.09 1.94
N ASP A 93 -21.87 9.88 2.21
CA ASP A 93 -22.86 10.95 2.49
C ASP A 93 -22.52 11.78 3.74
N GLY A 94 -21.63 11.28 4.61
CA GLY A 94 -21.07 12.07 5.71
C GLY A 94 -20.05 13.13 5.27
N TYR A 95 -19.75 13.22 3.98
CA TYR A 95 -18.74 14.10 3.39
C TYR A 95 -19.35 14.85 2.19
N THR A 96 -18.76 15.99 1.84
CA THR A 96 -19.15 16.77 0.67
C THR A 96 -17.94 17.09 -0.21
N CYS A 97 -18.19 17.36 -1.49
CA CYS A 97 -17.17 17.87 -2.42
C CYS A 97 -17.58 19.30 -2.80
N GLN A 98 -16.81 20.29 -2.35
CA GLN A 98 -17.13 21.72 -2.53
C GLN A 98 -18.57 22.08 -2.08
N GLY A 99 -19.04 21.50 -0.97
CA GLY A 99 -20.39 21.73 -0.46
C GLY A 99 -21.50 20.93 -1.15
N HIS A 100 -21.20 20.22 -2.24
CA HIS A 100 -22.16 19.36 -2.93
C HIS A 100 -22.14 17.93 -2.37
N GLN A 101 -23.32 17.32 -2.31
CA GLN A 101 -23.50 15.91 -1.97
C GLN A 101 -23.06 15.02 -3.13
N PHE A 102 -22.51 13.85 -2.81
CA PHE A 102 -22.14 12.85 -3.82
C PHE A 102 -23.38 12.28 -4.52
N LEU A 103 -23.26 12.01 -5.81
CA LEU A 103 -24.30 11.39 -6.64
C LEU A 103 -23.89 9.95 -6.99
N TYR A 104 -24.86 9.04 -7.07
CA TYR A 104 -24.60 7.59 -7.22
C TYR A 104 -25.41 6.94 -8.36
N PRO A 105 -25.10 7.26 -9.63
CA PRO A 105 -25.91 6.81 -10.77
C PRO A 105 -26.08 5.30 -10.84
N LEU A 106 -25.04 4.51 -10.54
CA LEU A 106 -25.12 3.06 -10.60
C LEU A 106 -26.02 2.45 -9.51
N ILE A 107 -26.21 3.14 -8.37
CA ILE A 107 -27.21 2.76 -7.37
C ILE A 107 -28.61 3.14 -7.88
N GLU A 108 -28.76 4.36 -8.41
CA GLU A 108 -30.03 4.86 -8.94
C GLU A 108 -30.57 4.00 -10.09
N TRP A 109 -29.67 3.49 -10.94
CA TRP A 109 -30.01 2.58 -12.04
C TRP A 109 -30.23 1.14 -11.60
N GLY A 110 -29.97 0.82 -10.32
CA GLY A 110 -30.05 -0.55 -9.81
C GLY A 110 -28.96 -1.48 -10.36
N TRP A 111 -27.85 -0.95 -10.87
CA TRP A 111 -26.78 -1.75 -11.46
C TRP A 111 -25.95 -2.41 -10.37
N THR A 112 -25.90 -3.74 -10.40
CA THR A 112 -25.01 -4.56 -9.58
C THR A 112 -23.57 -4.52 -10.10
N ARG A 113 -22.66 -5.15 -9.38
CA ARG A 113 -21.29 -5.39 -9.87
C ARG A 113 -21.29 -6.13 -11.22
N ASP A 114 -22.18 -7.10 -11.39
CA ASP A 114 -22.21 -7.93 -12.59
C ASP A 114 -22.75 -7.14 -13.78
N ASP A 115 -23.78 -6.32 -13.58
CA ASP A 115 -24.30 -5.41 -14.62
C ASP A 115 -23.21 -4.45 -15.12
N CYS A 116 -22.45 -3.86 -14.19
CA CYS A 116 -21.33 -2.98 -14.55
C CYS A 116 -20.26 -3.73 -15.35
N THR A 117 -19.95 -4.97 -14.95
CA THR A 117 -18.90 -5.79 -15.58
C THR A 117 -19.31 -6.22 -16.99
N GLU A 118 -20.57 -6.65 -17.15
CA GLU A 118 -21.15 -7.03 -18.43
C GLU A 118 -21.25 -5.83 -19.38
N TYR A 119 -21.69 -4.66 -18.89
CA TYR A 119 -21.76 -3.45 -19.69
C TYR A 119 -20.37 -3.06 -20.23
N LEU A 120 -19.34 -3.07 -19.37
CA LEU A 120 -17.97 -2.77 -19.77
C LEU A 120 -17.45 -3.79 -20.79
N TYR A 121 -17.75 -5.08 -20.60
CA TYR A 121 -17.34 -6.12 -21.53
C TYR A 121 -18.01 -5.96 -22.90
N ARG A 122 -19.32 -5.69 -22.95
CA ARG A 122 -20.03 -5.45 -24.22
C ARG A 122 -19.54 -4.19 -24.95
N THR A 123 -19.18 -3.16 -24.19
CA THR A 123 -18.79 -1.86 -24.75
C THR A 123 -17.34 -1.87 -25.23
N LEU A 124 -16.44 -2.53 -24.48
CA LEU A 124 -14.99 -2.42 -24.68
C LEU A 124 -14.33 -3.74 -25.10
N GLY A 125 -15.05 -4.87 -25.06
CA GLY A 125 -14.51 -6.20 -25.32
C GLY A 125 -13.55 -6.71 -24.24
N VAL A 126 -13.44 -6.02 -23.10
CA VAL A 126 -12.45 -6.30 -22.04
C VAL A 126 -13.14 -6.53 -20.70
N LEU A 127 -12.77 -7.62 -20.03
CA LEU A 127 -13.21 -7.90 -18.67
C LEU A 127 -12.36 -7.12 -17.66
N TRP A 128 -12.91 -6.01 -17.15
CA TRP A 128 -12.23 -5.16 -16.17
C TRP A 128 -12.28 -5.77 -14.76
N ARG A 129 -11.10 -5.99 -14.20
CA ARG A 129 -10.95 -6.47 -12.82
C ARG A 129 -10.91 -5.30 -11.85
N LYS A 130 -11.26 -5.58 -10.59
CA LYS A 130 -11.15 -4.59 -9.51
C LYS A 130 -9.71 -4.09 -9.37
N SER A 131 -9.51 -2.79 -9.54
CA SER A 131 -8.23 -2.12 -9.28
C SER A 131 -7.99 -1.95 -7.78
N ALA A 132 -6.80 -2.31 -7.31
CA ALA A 132 -6.29 -2.02 -5.97
C ALA A 132 -4.75 -2.04 -5.98
N CYS A 133 -4.09 -1.56 -4.93
CA CYS A 133 -2.66 -1.83 -4.75
C CYS A 133 -2.43 -3.35 -4.55
N SER A 134 -1.34 -3.90 -5.07
CA SER A 134 -0.97 -5.31 -4.85
C SER A 134 -0.71 -5.62 -3.37
N TYR A 135 -0.10 -4.67 -2.67
CA TYR A 135 0.15 -4.68 -1.23
C TYR A 135 -0.99 -4.05 -0.41
N CYS A 136 -2.25 -4.16 -0.87
CA CYS A 136 -3.38 -3.68 -0.07
C CYS A 136 -3.68 -4.67 1.08
N PRO A 137 -3.70 -4.25 2.35
CA PRO A 137 -3.94 -5.17 3.46
C PRO A 137 -5.43 -5.54 3.62
N PHE A 138 -6.33 -4.83 2.90
CA PHE A 138 -7.79 -4.99 2.97
C PHE A 138 -8.38 -5.88 1.87
N GLN A 139 -7.54 -6.46 1.00
CA GLN A 139 -8.02 -7.41 0.00
C GLN A 139 -8.36 -8.76 0.66
N GLN A 140 -9.34 -9.46 0.09
CA GLN A 140 -9.63 -10.84 0.50
C GLN A 140 -8.47 -11.75 0.09
N LYS A 141 -8.14 -12.74 0.92
CA LYS A 141 -6.99 -13.63 0.72
C LYS A 141 -7.02 -14.34 -0.64
N GLN A 142 -8.17 -14.91 -1.00
CA GLN A 142 -8.35 -15.62 -2.27
C GLN A 142 -8.19 -14.67 -3.47
N ALA A 143 -8.68 -13.44 -3.34
CA ALA A 143 -8.49 -12.42 -4.38
C ALA A 143 -7.01 -11.97 -4.48
N ALA A 144 -6.29 -11.94 -3.36
CA ALA A 144 -4.86 -11.66 -3.33
C ALA A 144 -4.06 -12.78 -4.02
N ILE A 145 -4.30 -14.04 -3.64
CA ILE A 145 -3.66 -15.21 -4.26
C ILE A 145 -3.90 -15.19 -5.77
N ALA A 146 -5.16 -15.11 -6.19
CA ALA A 146 -5.49 -15.09 -7.62
C ALA A 146 -4.87 -13.89 -8.36
N ARG A 147 -4.59 -12.79 -7.67
CA ARG A 147 -3.87 -11.67 -8.26
C ARG A 147 -2.38 -11.96 -8.39
N TYR A 148 -1.75 -12.49 -7.36
CA TYR A 148 -0.34 -12.84 -7.35
C TYR A 148 -0.01 -13.94 -8.38
N ASP A 149 -0.92 -14.87 -8.62
CA ASP A 149 -0.74 -15.91 -9.65
C ASP A 149 -0.73 -15.31 -11.06
N ARG A 150 -1.50 -14.22 -11.28
CA ARG A 150 -1.59 -13.54 -12.56
C ARG A 150 -0.51 -12.49 -12.78
N ASP A 151 0.05 -11.97 -11.70
CA ASP A 151 1.07 -10.93 -11.71
C ASP A 151 2.16 -11.26 -10.67
N PRO A 152 3.06 -12.20 -10.99
CA PRO A 152 4.15 -12.59 -10.11
C PRO A 152 5.08 -11.41 -9.76
N LYS A 153 5.28 -10.44 -10.66
CA LYS A 153 6.07 -9.23 -10.39
C LYS A 153 5.48 -8.42 -9.25
N ALA A 154 4.17 -8.18 -9.27
CA ALA A 154 3.49 -7.50 -8.17
C ALA A 154 3.50 -8.32 -6.87
N ALA A 155 3.53 -9.65 -6.97
CA ALA A 155 3.68 -10.54 -5.82
C ALA A 155 5.09 -10.45 -5.20
N GLY A 156 6.14 -10.57 -6.00
CA GLY A 156 7.53 -10.38 -5.58
C GLY A 156 7.78 -9.01 -4.95
N PHE A 157 7.21 -7.95 -5.54
CA PHE A 157 7.25 -6.61 -4.96
C PHE A 157 6.52 -6.52 -3.61
N THR A 158 5.38 -7.21 -3.47
CA THR A 158 4.64 -7.26 -2.20
C THR A 158 5.44 -7.99 -1.12
N LEU A 159 6.11 -9.10 -1.47
CA LEU A 159 7.01 -9.82 -0.58
C LEU A 159 8.18 -8.93 -0.14
N LEU A 160 8.81 -8.20 -1.08
CA LEU A 160 9.89 -7.26 -0.78
C LEU A 160 9.44 -6.19 0.22
N MET A 161 8.26 -5.59 -0.01
CA MET A 161 7.71 -4.57 0.87
C MET A 161 7.49 -5.08 2.29
N GLU A 162 6.86 -6.26 2.43
CA GLU A 162 6.63 -6.86 3.73
C GLU A 162 7.95 -7.29 4.40
N MET A 163 8.88 -7.87 3.65
CA MET A 163 10.21 -8.26 4.14
C MET A 163 10.96 -7.06 4.72
N ASN A 164 10.95 -5.94 4.00
CA ASN A 164 11.54 -4.68 4.45
C ASN A 164 10.85 -4.19 5.75
N ALA A 165 9.53 -4.21 5.82
CA ALA A 165 8.80 -3.82 7.02
C ALA A 165 9.08 -4.72 8.23
N LEU A 166 9.14 -6.03 8.03
CA LEU A 166 9.46 -7.02 9.05
C LEU A 166 10.89 -6.87 9.57
N ALA A 167 11.82 -6.35 8.77
CA ALA A 167 13.16 -5.95 9.22
C ALA A 167 13.12 -4.91 10.32
N PHE A 168 12.31 -3.87 10.16
CA PHE A 168 12.18 -2.82 11.17
C PHE A 168 11.19 -3.15 12.29
N ASN A 169 10.25 -4.08 12.09
CA ASN A 169 9.34 -4.54 13.15
C ASN A 169 8.79 -5.94 12.83
N PRO A 170 9.16 -7.00 13.58
CA PRO A 170 8.67 -8.36 13.34
C PRO A 170 7.14 -8.55 13.44
N ARG A 171 6.41 -7.57 13.98
CA ARG A 171 4.94 -7.59 14.08
C ARG A 171 4.25 -6.81 12.94
N MET A 172 5.01 -6.24 12.01
CA MET A 172 4.50 -5.41 10.91
C MET A 172 4.15 -6.27 9.68
N HIS A 173 3.31 -7.27 9.88
CA HIS A 173 2.82 -8.12 8.79
C HIS A 173 1.73 -7.40 7.97
N LEU A 174 1.64 -7.71 6.68
CA LEU A 174 0.76 -7.04 5.74
C LEU A 174 -0.73 -7.38 5.98
N PHE A 175 -1.04 -8.65 6.26
CA PHE A 175 -2.42 -9.09 6.44
C PHE A 175 -2.77 -9.24 7.91
N SER A 176 -4.02 -9.02 8.30
CA SER A 176 -4.45 -9.14 9.71
C SER A 176 -4.27 -10.53 10.34
N SER A 177 -3.95 -11.54 9.53
CA SER A 177 -3.93 -12.95 9.92
C SER A 177 -2.64 -13.64 9.47
N GLY A 178 -1.55 -12.88 9.38
CA GLY A 178 -0.21 -13.40 9.06
C GLY A 178 0.48 -12.63 7.95
N THR A 179 1.58 -13.20 7.47
CA THR A 179 2.43 -12.58 6.46
C THR A 179 1.91 -12.84 5.04
N ALA A 180 2.25 -11.95 4.11
CA ALA A 180 2.14 -12.19 2.68
C ALA A 180 3.03 -13.36 2.24
N TYR A 181 4.19 -13.53 2.86
CA TYR A 181 5.04 -14.70 2.67
C TYR A 181 4.27 -16.01 2.90
N ASP A 182 3.65 -16.17 4.09
CA ASP A 182 2.88 -17.38 4.42
C ASP A 182 1.71 -17.59 3.47
N LEU A 183 1.06 -16.50 3.04
CA LEU A 183 -0.06 -16.57 2.10
C LEU A 183 0.39 -17.11 0.74
N ILE A 184 1.50 -16.59 0.21
CA ILE A 184 2.07 -16.97 -1.09
C ILE A 184 2.65 -18.38 -1.04
N ALA A 185 3.40 -18.71 0.03
CA ALA A 185 3.93 -20.05 0.25
C ALA A 185 2.81 -21.11 0.27
N LYS A 186 1.72 -20.85 0.99
CA LYS A 186 0.56 -21.76 1.05
C LYS A 186 -0.16 -21.92 -0.29
N SER A 187 -0.10 -20.91 -1.16
CA SER A 187 -0.67 -21.00 -2.52
C SER A 187 0.22 -21.77 -3.51
N GLY A 188 1.48 -22.05 -3.16
CA GLY A 188 2.43 -22.71 -4.05
C GLY A 188 2.93 -21.82 -5.21
N ASN A 189 2.77 -20.51 -5.11
CA ASN A 189 3.18 -19.56 -6.15
C ASN A 189 4.70 -19.32 -6.10
N GLN A 190 5.45 -20.23 -6.73
CA GLN A 190 6.91 -20.17 -6.80
C GLN A 190 7.41 -18.95 -7.59
N ALA A 191 6.70 -18.57 -8.66
CA ALA A 191 7.08 -17.43 -9.49
C ALA A 191 7.17 -16.11 -8.71
N ALA A 192 6.34 -15.94 -7.66
CA ALA A 192 6.45 -14.79 -6.77
C ALA A 192 7.78 -14.74 -5.99
N PHE A 193 8.31 -15.89 -5.59
CA PHE A 193 9.60 -15.98 -4.90
C PHE A 193 10.77 -15.76 -5.87
N ASP A 194 10.65 -16.25 -7.09
CA ASP A 194 11.66 -16.02 -8.13
C ASP A 194 11.76 -14.52 -8.46
N GLU A 195 10.62 -13.82 -8.57
CA GLU A 195 10.57 -12.36 -8.74
C GLU A 195 11.12 -11.60 -7.53
N LEU A 196 10.84 -12.08 -6.31
CA LEU A 196 11.48 -11.53 -5.11
C LEU A 196 13.00 -11.67 -5.19
N GLU A 197 13.51 -12.85 -5.56
CA GLU A 197 14.95 -13.10 -5.64
C GLU A 197 15.62 -12.18 -6.68
N GLN A 198 15.00 -12.01 -7.86
CA GLN A 198 15.47 -11.07 -8.87
C GLN A 198 15.55 -9.63 -8.34
N LEU A 199 14.53 -9.18 -7.60
CA LEU A 199 14.55 -7.86 -6.96
C LEU A 199 15.71 -7.75 -5.95
N LEU A 200 15.90 -8.75 -5.10
CA LEU A 200 16.94 -8.75 -4.06
C LEU A 200 18.36 -8.72 -4.61
N GLN A 201 18.59 -9.27 -5.81
CA GLN A 201 19.88 -9.24 -6.50
C GLN A 201 20.23 -7.84 -7.05
N GLN A 202 19.22 -7.01 -7.33
CA GLN A 202 19.40 -5.67 -7.92
C GLN A 202 19.47 -4.57 -6.86
N LEU A 203 19.02 -4.84 -5.64
CA LEU A 203 18.95 -3.86 -4.58
C LEU A 203 20.27 -3.73 -3.81
N GLN A 204 20.51 -2.52 -3.31
CA GLN A 204 21.50 -2.30 -2.27
C GLN A 204 20.95 -2.82 -0.93
N TRP A 205 21.85 -3.39 -0.15
CA TRP A 205 21.59 -3.89 1.19
C TRP A 205 22.12 -2.89 2.20
N ALA A 206 21.47 -2.82 3.36
CA ALA A 206 21.87 -1.94 4.44
C ALA A 206 21.79 -2.65 5.80
N ILE A 207 22.71 -2.27 6.69
CA ILE A 207 22.69 -2.67 8.09
C ILE A 207 22.13 -1.50 8.89
N TYR A 208 21.12 -1.77 9.70
CA TYR A 208 20.52 -0.78 10.58
C TYR A 208 20.69 -1.18 12.04
N HIS A 209 21.01 -0.21 12.88
CA HIS A 209 20.80 -0.33 14.31
C HIS A 209 19.37 0.17 14.61
N VAL A 210 18.53 -0.75 15.08
CA VAL A 210 17.10 -0.48 15.35
C VAL A 210 16.82 -0.61 16.85
N GLN A 211 16.63 0.53 17.51
CA GLN A 211 16.23 0.59 18.91
C GLN A 211 14.72 0.78 19.00
N ARG A 212 14.03 0.00 19.83
CA ARG A 212 12.58 0.09 20.02
C ARG A 212 12.27 0.35 21.48
N THR A 213 11.43 1.34 21.73
CA THR A 213 10.88 1.61 23.06
C THR A 213 9.39 1.30 23.07
N TYR A 214 8.98 0.37 23.91
CA TYR A 214 7.59 -0.03 24.06
C TYR A 214 6.96 0.70 25.23
N LYS A 215 5.81 1.30 25.00
CA LYS A 215 5.02 2.00 26.01
C LYS A 215 3.65 1.33 26.08
N GLN A 216 3.31 0.81 27.26
CA GLN A 216 1.94 0.38 27.51
C GLN A 216 1.07 1.61 27.76
N LEU A 217 0.00 1.73 26.99
CA LEU A 217 -0.97 2.81 27.06
C LEU A 217 -2.37 2.22 27.25
N ILE A 218 -3.32 3.02 27.72
CA ILE A 218 -4.72 2.63 27.82
C ILE A 218 -5.49 3.23 26.65
N GLY A 219 -6.16 2.38 25.88
CA GLY A 219 -6.99 2.81 24.76
C GLY A 219 -8.26 3.50 25.23
N LYS A 220 -8.95 4.21 24.32
CA LYS A 220 -10.25 4.86 24.60
C LYS A 220 -11.33 3.88 25.10
N ASN A 221 -11.15 2.59 24.83
CA ASN A 221 -12.03 1.50 25.27
C ASN A 221 -11.62 0.90 26.64
N GLY A 222 -10.69 1.53 27.36
CA GLY A 222 -10.17 1.05 28.64
C GLY A 222 -9.22 -0.15 28.54
N LYS A 223 -8.95 -0.68 27.34
CA LYS A 223 -8.06 -1.83 27.15
C LYS A 223 -6.61 -1.38 26.99
N PRO A 224 -5.64 -2.08 27.60
CA PRO A 224 -4.24 -1.79 27.37
C PRO A 224 -3.86 -2.09 25.92
N TYR A 225 -3.00 -1.25 25.36
CA TYR A 225 -2.32 -1.50 24.08
C TYR A 225 -0.86 -1.07 24.19
N VAL A 226 0.00 -1.65 23.37
CA VAL A 226 1.42 -1.29 23.33
C VAL A 226 1.66 -0.39 22.14
N ASN A 227 2.12 0.82 22.41
CA ASN A 227 2.71 1.67 21.37
C ASN A 227 4.21 1.41 21.31
N SER A 228 4.79 1.51 20.11
CA SER A 228 6.22 1.37 19.90
C SER A 228 6.76 2.58 19.18
N ASP A 229 7.69 3.28 19.81
CA ASP A 229 8.56 4.22 19.12
C ASP A 229 9.83 3.49 18.69
N ARG A 230 10.45 3.92 17.60
CA ARG A 230 11.71 3.36 17.14
C ARG A 230 12.70 4.46 16.76
N ASN A 231 13.95 4.24 17.10
CA ASN A 231 15.09 4.95 16.55
C ASN A 231 15.80 4.01 15.56
N VAL A 232 16.08 4.52 14.37
CA VAL A 232 16.70 3.76 13.28
C VAL A 232 17.93 4.52 12.81
N VAL A 233 19.08 3.88 12.92
CA VAL A 233 20.36 4.46 12.49
C VAL A 233 20.96 3.56 11.42
N LEU A 234 21.26 4.13 10.26
CA LEU A 234 22.03 3.45 9.22
C LEU A 234 23.46 3.23 9.73
N VAL A 235 23.91 1.98 9.71
CA VAL A 235 25.28 1.60 10.09
C VAL A 235 26.14 1.57 8.84
N ASP A 236 25.66 0.94 7.78
CA ASP A 236 26.40 0.75 6.53
C ASP A 236 25.45 0.35 5.40
N GLU A 237 25.85 0.54 4.15
CA GLU A 237 25.11 0.12 2.97
C GLU A 237 26.07 -0.33 1.84
N GLY A 238 25.61 -1.24 1.00
CA GLY A 238 26.40 -1.75 -0.12
C GLY A 238 25.84 -3.03 -0.73
N LYS A 239 26.72 -3.82 -1.34
CA LYS A 239 26.33 -5.12 -1.91
C LYS A 239 26.00 -6.12 -0.80
N LYS A 240 25.07 -7.05 -1.07
CA LYS A 240 24.63 -8.08 -0.10
C LYS A 240 25.80 -8.76 0.62
N ALA A 241 26.74 -9.34 -0.13
CA ALA A 241 27.87 -10.07 0.44
C ALA A 241 28.74 -9.21 1.38
N GLN A 242 28.93 -7.92 1.04
CA GLN A 242 29.68 -6.99 1.89
C GLN A 242 28.94 -6.71 3.19
N MET A 243 27.62 -6.51 3.13
CA MET A 243 26.80 -6.29 4.32
C MET A 243 26.71 -7.55 5.18
N GLU A 244 26.64 -8.74 4.58
CA GLU A 244 26.65 -10.01 5.32
C GLU A 244 27.97 -10.21 6.08
N SER A 245 29.11 -10.00 5.44
CA SER A 245 30.42 -10.08 6.12
C SER A 245 30.56 -9.03 7.22
N LYS A 246 30.07 -7.79 7.00
CA LYS A 246 30.08 -6.75 8.04
C LYS A 246 29.19 -7.12 9.22
N LEU A 247 28.00 -7.67 8.95
CA LEU A 247 27.10 -8.13 10.00
C LEU A 247 27.74 -9.24 10.84
N GLU A 248 28.41 -10.21 10.22
CA GLU A 248 29.14 -11.27 10.93
C GLU A 248 30.21 -10.74 11.87
N VAL A 249 31.00 -9.74 11.43
CA VAL A 249 31.99 -9.07 12.28
C VAL A 249 31.33 -8.33 13.45
N ILE A 250 30.19 -7.67 13.22
CA ILE A 250 29.44 -6.98 14.27
C ILE A 250 28.93 -8.00 15.30
N CYS A 251 28.31 -9.10 14.86
CA CYS A 251 27.82 -10.18 15.72
C CYS A 251 28.93 -10.77 16.60
N GLN A 252 30.10 -11.03 16.03
CA GLN A 252 31.26 -11.53 16.76
C GLN A 252 31.70 -10.56 17.88
N ARG A 253 31.75 -9.25 17.60
CA ARG A 253 32.09 -8.24 18.61
C ARG A 253 31.07 -8.17 19.74
N HIS A 254 29.79 -8.36 19.41
CA HIS A 254 28.70 -8.36 20.38
C HIS A 254 28.47 -9.71 21.08
N HIS A 255 29.22 -10.76 20.72
CA HIS A 255 29.02 -12.12 21.23
C HIS A 255 27.58 -12.62 21.04
N ALA A 256 26.96 -12.27 19.91
CA ALA A 256 25.58 -12.60 19.59
C ALA A 256 25.49 -13.46 18.32
N PRO A 257 24.61 -14.49 18.28
CA PRO A 257 24.42 -15.30 17.10
C PRO A 257 23.64 -14.53 16.02
N ILE A 258 23.83 -14.91 14.75
CA ILE A 258 22.99 -14.43 13.67
C ILE A 258 21.69 -15.24 13.63
N GLU A 259 20.57 -14.53 13.65
CA GLU A 259 19.23 -15.06 13.45
C GLU A 259 18.75 -14.76 12.03
N ASN A 260 18.06 -15.72 11.41
CA ASN A 260 17.36 -15.56 10.14
C ASN A 260 15.86 -15.47 10.41
N LEU A 261 15.22 -14.35 10.07
CA LEU A 261 13.80 -14.15 10.37
C LEU A 261 13.08 -13.43 9.23
N TYR A 262 12.32 -14.14 8.39
CA TYR A 262 11.65 -13.57 7.21
C TYR A 262 12.61 -12.93 6.20
N GLY A 263 13.67 -13.63 5.79
CA GLY A 263 14.58 -13.17 4.73
C GLY A 263 15.61 -12.10 5.15
N LYS A 264 15.59 -11.65 6.41
CA LYS A 264 16.63 -10.79 7.02
C LYS A 264 17.52 -11.58 7.96
N ARG A 265 18.74 -11.06 8.15
CA ARG A 265 19.71 -11.50 9.15
C ARG A 265 19.81 -10.42 10.24
N CYS A 266 19.67 -10.81 11.51
CA CYS A 266 19.79 -9.91 12.67
C CYS A 266 20.54 -10.60 13.82
N TYR A 267 20.84 -9.87 14.88
CA TYR A 267 21.43 -10.37 16.12
C TYR A 267 20.91 -9.59 17.33
#